data_AF-A0A3D4ZUX8-F1
#
_entry.id   AF-A0A3D4ZUX8-F1
#
_cell.length_a   1.000
_cell.length_b   1.000
_cell.length_c   1.000
_cell.angle_alpha   90.00
_cell.angle_beta   90.00
_cell.angle_gamma   90.00
#
_symmetry.space_group_name_H-M   'P 1'
#
loop_
_entity.id
_entity.type
_entity.pdbx_description
1 polymer ?
#
loop_
_entity_poly.entity_id
_entity_poly.type
_entity_poly.pdbx_seq_one_letter_code
_entity_poly.pdbx_strand_id
1 'polypeptide(L)' 'MLLDDCLSELDDCRCARVLEMTSVVDGLIITSPLLTDQLAARTDAQFFHIDGGTVREAAPEQLSALRTPS' A
#
# COMPACT_ATOMS: atom_id res chain seq x y z
N MET A 1 -14.27 -1.90 0.92
CA MET A 1 -14.05 -1.33 -0.44
C MET A 1 -12.68 -1.79 -0.91
N LEU A 2 -12.43 -1.91 -2.23
CA LEU A 2 -11.16 -2.36 -2.78
C LEU A 2 -10.63 -1.33 -3.80
N LEU A 3 -9.38 -0.93 -3.65
CA LEU A 3 -8.62 -0.21 -4.68
C LEU A 3 -7.58 -1.16 -5.24
N ASP A 4 -7.76 -1.58 -6.49
CA ASP A 4 -6.87 -2.51 -7.16
C ASP A 4 -5.94 -1.80 -8.12
N ASP A 5 -4.66 -1.77 -7.76
CA ASP A 5 -3.56 -1.15 -8.52
C ASP A 5 -3.80 0.33 -8.88
N CYS A 6 -4.71 1.01 -8.17
CA CYS A 6 -5.12 2.37 -8.51
C CYS A 6 -4.05 3.42 -8.19
N LEU A 7 -3.00 3.05 -7.47
CA LEU A 7 -1.95 3.96 -7.01
C LEU A 7 -0.68 3.90 -7.87
N SER A 8 -0.50 2.87 -8.71
CA SER A 8 0.74 2.69 -9.48
C SER A 8 0.95 3.72 -10.58
N GLU A 9 -0.13 4.32 -11.09
CA GLU A 9 -0.08 5.35 -12.14
C GLU A 9 -0.07 6.79 -11.59
N LEU A 10 -0.17 6.96 -10.28
CA LEU A 10 -0.30 8.27 -9.64
C LEU A 10 1.06 8.80 -9.16
N ASP A 11 1.26 10.11 -9.32
CA ASP A 11 2.36 10.79 -8.65
C ASP A 11 2.17 10.82 -7.13
N ASP A 12 3.26 11.03 -6.41
CA ASP A 12 3.32 11.06 -4.94
C ASP A 12 2.28 11.97 -4.28
N CYS A 13 2.03 13.14 -4.87
CA CYS A 13 1.04 14.08 -4.36
C CYS A 13 -0.38 13.55 -4.55
N ARG A 14 -0.69 12.96 -5.71
CA ARG A 14 -2.00 12.36 -5.97
C ARG A 14 -2.25 11.13 -5.10
N CYS A 15 -1.25 10.27 -4.92
CA CYS A 15 -1.30 9.13 -4.00
C CYS A 15 -1.66 9.58 -2.58
N ALA A 16 -0.97 10.60 -2.05
CA ALA A 16 -1.25 11.13 -0.73
C ALA A 16 -2.70 11.63 -0.60
N ARG A 17 -3.23 12.32 -1.61
CA ARG A 17 -4.61 12.81 -1.61
C ARG A 17 -5.65 11.70 -1.63
N VAL A 18 -5.45 10.67 -2.46
CA VAL A 18 -6.34 9.51 -2.48
C VAL A 18 -6.33 8.83 -1.11
N LEU A 19 -5.16 8.63 -0.53
CA LEU A 19 -5.02 8.01 0.79
C LEU A 19 -5.66 8.84 1.92
N GLU A 20 -5.52 10.17 1.90
CA GLU A 20 -6.22 11.08 2.81
C GLU A 20 -7.74 10.91 2.72
N MET A 21 -8.29 10.89 1.50
CA MET A 21 -9.74 10.70 1.30
C MET A 21 -10.23 9.34 1.77
N THR A 22 -9.37 8.32 1.74
CA THR A 22 -9.74 6.98 2.19
C THR A 22 -9.72 6.78 3.71
N SER A 23 -9.14 7.72 4.47
CA SER A 23 -9.07 7.64 5.94
C SER A 23 -10.45 7.59 6.62
N VAL A 24 -11.52 7.96 5.92
CA VAL A 24 -12.91 7.90 6.41
C VAL A 24 -13.62 6.58 6.11
N VAL A 25 -12.94 5.63 5.44
CA VAL A 25 -13.52 4.34 5.03
C VAL A 25 -12.90 3.22 5.84
N ASP A 26 -13.69 2.65 6.75
CA ASP A 26 -13.30 1.45 7.49
C ASP A 26 -13.20 0.23 6.56
N GLY A 27 -12.15 -0.58 6.75
CA GLY A 27 -11.94 -1.83 6.00
C GLY A 27 -11.63 -1.64 4.51
N LEU A 28 -10.97 -0.54 4.15
CA LEU A 28 -10.41 -0.37 2.81
C LEU A 28 -9.23 -1.34 2.60
N ILE A 29 -9.29 -2.07 1.49
CA ILE A 29 -8.18 -2.89 1.00
C ILE A 29 -7.56 -2.16 -0.20
N ILE A 30 -6.25 -2.03 -0.19
CA ILE A 30 -5.48 -1.48 -1.31
C ILE A 30 -4.50 -2.57 -1.74
N THR A 31 -4.56 -2.96 -3.00
CA THR A 31 -3.56 -3.81 -3.64
C THR A 31 -2.69 -2.94 -4.52
N SER A 32 -1.38 -3.10 -4.37
CA SER A 32 -0.39 -2.36 -5.15
C SER A 32 0.82 -3.26 -5.40
N PRO A 33 1.39 -3.28 -6.62
CA PRO A 33 2.62 -4.02 -6.93
C PRO A 33 3.84 -3.39 -6.26
N LEU A 34 3.75 -2.11 -5.89
CA LEU A 34 4.83 -1.36 -5.26
C LEU A 34 4.34 -0.76 -3.94
N LEU A 35 5.22 -0.80 -2.94
CA LEU A 35 4.97 -0.06 -1.72
C LEU A 35 5.56 1.36 -1.85
N THR A 36 4.67 2.33 -2.04
CA THR A 36 5.06 3.75 -2.09
C THR A 36 5.38 4.29 -0.69
N ASP A 37 6.10 5.41 -0.60
CA ASP A 37 6.42 6.07 0.67
C ASP A 37 5.16 6.49 1.45
N GLN A 38 4.11 6.90 0.72
CA GLN A 38 2.84 7.33 1.31
C GLN A 38 2.10 6.15 1.94
N LEU A 39 2.14 4.97 1.30
CA LEU A 39 1.60 3.75 1.90
C LEU A 39 2.44 3.36 3.13
N ALA A 40 3.77 3.32 3.00
CA ALA A 40 4.67 2.92 4.09
C ALA A 40 4.55 3.82 5.34
N ALA A 41 4.18 5.08 5.18
CA ALA A 41 4.01 6.04 6.27
C ALA A 41 2.70 5.85 7.07
N ARG A 42 1.78 4.99 6.62
CA ARG A 42 0.48 4.76 7.29
C ARG A 42 0.68 3.87 8.52
N THR A 43 0.50 4.46 9.70
CA THR A 43 0.62 3.75 11.00
C THR A 43 -0.65 3.03 11.42
N ASP A 44 -1.78 3.34 10.78
CA ASP A 44 -3.10 2.78 11.01
C ASP A 44 -3.44 1.61 10.05
N ALA A 45 -2.50 1.25 9.17
CA ALA A 45 -2.67 0.17 8.20
C ALA A 45 -1.93 -1.10 8.61
N GLN A 46 -2.49 -2.25 8.23
CA GLN A 46 -1.79 -3.53 8.23
C GLN A 46 -1.28 -3.83 6.81
N PHE A 47 -0.07 -4.36 6.72
CA PHE A 47 0.54 -4.68 5.43
C PHE A 47 0.69 -6.18 5.26
N PHE A 48 0.31 -6.66 4.09
CA PHE A 48 0.42 -8.05 3.70
C PHE A 48 1.17 -8.14 2.38
N HIS A 49 2.17 -9.00 2.33
CA HIS A 49 2.87 -9.35 1.10
C HIS A 49 2.31 -10.66 0.56
N ILE A 50 1.99 -10.67 -0.73
CA ILE A 50 1.44 -11.84 -1.43
C ILE A 50 2.43 -12.26 -2.50
N ASP A 51 3.00 -13.45 -2.36
CA ASP A 51 3.97 -14.02 -3.29
C ASP A 51 3.56 -15.46 -3.65
N GLY A 52 3.34 -15.72 -4.95
CA GLY A 52 2.95 -17.05 -5.44
C GLY A 52 1.72 -17.65 -4.76
N GLY A 53 0.76 -16.82 -4.34
CA GLY A 53 -0.43 -17.24 -3.59
C GLY A 53 -0.21 -17.46 -2.08
N THR A 54 1.01 -17.24 -1.59
CA THR A 54 1.32 -17.24 -0.15
C THR A 54 1.16 -15.84 0.41
N VAL A 55 0.38 -15.71 1.48
CA VAL A 55 0.19 -14.44 2.20
C VAL A 55 1.07 -14.40 3.44
N ARG A 56 1.81 -13.31 3.62
CA ARG A 56 2.63 -13.05 4.82
C ARG A 56 2.35 -11.64 5.34
N GLU A 57 2.15 -11.51 6.63
CA GLU A 57 2.14 -10.19 7.27
C GLU A 57 3.54 -9.57 7.17
N ALA A 58 3.60 -8.30 6.81
CA ALA A 58 4.85 -7.55 6.66
C ALA A 58 4.87 -6.42 7.69
N ALA A 59 5.93 -6.37 8.49
CA ALA A 59 6.15 -5.22 9.36
C ALA A 59 6.55 -3.99 8.53
N PRO A 60 6.14 -2.77 8.92
CA PRO A 60 6.45 -1.54 8.18
C PRO A 60 7.94 -1.30 7.90
N GLU A 61 8.84 -1.87 8.69
CA GLU A 61 10.28 -1.83 8.48
C GLU A 61 10.76 -2.79 7.36
N GLN A 62 10.12 -3.94 7.19
CA GLN A 62 10.46 -4.97 6.19
C GLN A 62 10.04 -4.57 4.78
N LEU A 63 9.00 -3.75 4.73
CA LEU A 63 8.43 -3.11 3.56
C LEU A 63 9.43 -2.25 2.75
N SER A 64 10.47 -1.70 3.41
CA SER A 64 11.52 -0.94 2.72
C SER A 64 12.34 -1.78 1.73
N ALA A 65 12.43 -3.10 1.93
CA ALA A 65 13.11 -4.03 1.04
C ALA A 65 12.27 -4.43 -0.20
N LEU A 66 10.96 -4.11 -0.21
CA LEU A 66 10.03 -4.40 -1.29
C LEU A 66 9.87 -3.24 -2.29
N ARG A 67 10.65 -2.15 -2.12
CA ARG A 67 10.53 -0.90 -2.90
C ARG A 67 11.13 -0.96 -4.31
N THR A 68 11.84 -2.03 -4.65
CA THR A 68 12.53 -2.16 -5.94
C THR A 68 12.06 -3.37 -6.72
N PRO A 69 11.44 -3.20 -7.90
CA PRO A 69 11.48 -4.22 -8.93
C PRO A 69 12.90 -4.22 -9.52
N SER A 70 13.53 -5.40 -9.56
CA SER A 70 14.78 -5.61 -10.31
C SER A 70 14.55 -5.52 -11.81
#